data_AF-A0A372L8Q1-F1
#
_entry.id   AF-A0A372L8Q1-F1
#
_cell.length_a   1.000
_cell.length_b   1.000
_cell.length_c   1.000
_cell.angle_alpha   90.00
_cell.angle_beta   90.00
_cell.angle_gamma   90.00
#
_symmetry.space_group_name_H-M   'P 1'
#
loop_
_entity.id
_entity.type
_entity.pdbx_description
1 polymer ?
#
loop_
_entity_poly.entity_id
_entity_poly.type
_entity_poly.pdbx_seq_one_letter_code
_entity_poly.pdbx_strand_id
1 'polypeptide(L)'
;MSKRTKTAVEAIKNKNMKQLKTMIHPDKGVRFSAYTYVDKKSDLVFKPYQLEKLPTSKKVYNWGEYDGSGHPIKLTFNQYYRDFIYDRDYNSMKKIGYNQPIGKGNTINNIRKVYPNSIVVEYYFGGTRKYAGMDWSSLKLIYEKKGSQWYLVGIVHDEWTI
;
A
#
# COMPACT_ATOMS: atom_id res chain seq x y z
N MET A 1 -13.61 2.23 12.28
CA MET A 1 -12.58 2.25 11.20
C MET A 1 -11.30 2.98 11.60
N SER A 2 -11.36 4.23 12.10
CA SER A 2 -10.19 5.04 12.50
C SER A 2 -9.13 4.32 13.37
N LYS A 3 -9.52 3.67 14.48
CA LYS A 3 -8.59 2.88 15.30
C LYS A 3 -7.86 1.78 14.51
N ARG A 4 -8.59 1.11 13.62
CA ARG A 4 -8.04 0.00 12.82
C ARG A 4 -7.00 0.51 11.83
N THR A 5 -7.26 1.58 11.10
CA THR A 5 -6.24 2.12 10.17
C THR A 5 -4.99 2.62 10.89
N LYS A 6 -5.15 3.24 12.07
CA LYS A 6 -4.01 3.65 12.91
C LYS A 6 -3.15 2.45 13.33
N THR A 7 -3.77 1.37 13.79
CA THR A 7 -3.05 0.13 14.13
C THR A 7 -2.36 -0.49 12.90
N ALA A 8 -2.94 -0.40 11.70
CA ALA A 8 -2.30 -0.92 10.49
C ALA A 8 -1.04 -0.12 10.13
N VAL A 9 -1.13 1.22 10.08
CA VAL A 9 0.03 2.06 9.72
C VAL A 9 1.13 1.98 10.79
N GLU A 10 0.78 1.82 12.07
CA GLU A 10 1.75 1.59 13.14
C GLU A 10 2.43 0.21 13.02
N ALA A 11 1.67 -0.83 12.70
CA ALA A 11 2.23 -2.15 12.42
C ALA A 11 3.15 -2.11 11.18
N ILE A 12 2.80 -1.30 10.18
CA ILE A 12 3.64 -1.08 9.00
C ILE A 12 4.93 -0.34 9.40
N LYS A 13 4.84 0.79 10.10
CA LYS A 13 6.02 1.52 10.59
C LYS A 13 7.03 0.62 11.32
N ASN A 14 6.53 -0.23 12.20
CA ASN A 14 7.35 -1.11 13.03
C ASN A 14 7.71 -2.44 12.35
N LYS A 15 7.33 -2.64 11.07
CA LYS A 15 7.43 -3.91 10.33
C LYS A 15 6.87 -5.10 11.13
N ASN A 16 5.85 -4.88 11.95
CA ASN A 16 5.24 -5.87 12.82
C ASN A 16 4.25 -6.74 12.02
N MET A 17 4.77 -7.71 11.28
CA MET A 17 3.95 -8.61 10.45
C MET A 17 3.00 -9.48 11.29
N LYS A 18 3.36 -9.79 12.54
CA LYS A 18 2.48 -10.52 13.47
C LYS A 18 1.22 -9.72 13.78
N GLN A 19 1.33 -8.41 13.98
CA GLN A 19 0.16 -7.55 14.16
C GLN A 19 -0.60 -7.37 12.84
N LEU A 20 0.12 -7.07 11.76
CA LEU A 20 -0.49 -6.80 10.45
C LEU A 20 -1.32 -7.99 9.94
N LYS A 21 -0.85 -9.23 10.12
CA LYS A 21 -1.57 -10.43 9.66
C LYS A 21 -2.98 -10.56 10.25
N THR A 22 -3.19 -10.08 11.49
CA THR A 22 -4.51 -10.15 12.18
C THR A 22 -5.57 -9.29 11.52
N MET A 23 -5.14 -8.37 10.66
CA MET A 23 -5.98 -7.39 10.00
C MET A 23 -6.28 -7.79 8.55
N ILE A 24 -5.52 -8.74 7.99
CA ILE A 24 -5.63 -9.17 6.60
C ILE A 24 -6.87 -10.03 6.41
N HIS A 25 -7.54 -9.86 5.28
CA HIS A 25 -8.74 -10.64 4.96
C HIS A 25 -8.37 -12.13 4.85
N PRO A 26 -9.03 -13.04 5.59
CA PRO A 26 -8.64 -14.46 5.63
C PRO A 26 -8.73 -15.12 4.26
N ASP A 27 -9.82 -14.86 3.52
CA ASP A 27 -10.05 -15.51 2.22
C ASP A 27 -9.36 -14.79 1.06
N LYS A 28 -9.32 -13.45 1.05
CA LYS A 28 -8.75 -12.67 -0.05
C LYS A 28 -7.23 -12.51 0.08
N GLY A 29 -6.70 -12.35 1.29
CA GLY A 29 -5.33 -11.92 1.51
C GLY A 29 -5.18 -10.40 1.35
N VAL A 30 -3.94 -9.94 1.24
CA VAL A 30 -3.59 -8.53 0.97
C VAL A 30 -2.79 -8.44 -0.32
N ARG A 31 -3.23 -7.55 -1.21
CA ARG A 31 -2.55 -7.19 -2.46
C ARG A 31 -1.54 -6.07 -2.20
N PHE A 32 -0.39 -6.15 -2.84
CA PHE A 32 0.59 -5.07 -2.88
C PHE A 32 0.68 -4.52 -4.30
N SER A 33 0.52 -3.22 -4.45
CA SER A 33 0.63 -2.52 -5.73
C SER A 33 1.63 -1.36 -5.59
N ALA A 34 2.62 -1.31 -6.47
CA ALA A 34 3.69 -0.30 -6.44
C ALA A 34 3.19 1.11 -6.82
N TYR A 35 2.04 1.18 -7.50
CA TYR A 35 1.40 2.41 -7.95
C TYR A 35 -0.12 2.31 -7.83
N THR A 36 -0.81 3.43 -7.99
CA THR A 36 -2.28 3.52 -7.78
C THR A 36 -3.11 2.66 -8.72
N TYR A 37 -2.57 2.30 -9.90
CA TYR A 37 -3.23 1.36 -10.77
C TYR A 37 -3.03 -0.06 -10.25
N VAL A 38 -4.12 -0.62 -9.72
CA VAL A 38 -4.14 -1.99 -9.22
C VAL A 38 -4.30 -2.95 -10.39
N ASP A 39 -3.29 -3.77 -10.64
CA ASP A 39 -3.34 -4.84 -11.63
C ASP A 39 -3.67 -6.18 -10.95
N LYS A 40 -4.90 -6.63 -11.14
CA LYS A 40 -5.36 -7.91 -10.59
C LYS A 40 -4.55 -9.13 -11.06
N LYS A 41 -3.90 -9.05 -12.22
CA LYS A 41 -3.16 -10.15 -12.85
C LYS A 41 -1.72 -10.23 -12.35
N SER A 42 -1.03 -9.10 -12.26
CA SER A 42 0.40 -9.05 -11.93
C SER A 42 0.68 -8.73 -10.47
N ASP A 43 -0.15 -7.92 -9.80
CA ASP A 43 0.09 -7.55 -8.41
C ASP A 43 0.03 -8.78 -7.50
N LEU A 44 1.00 -8.85 -6.58
CA LEU A 44 1.15 -9.98 -5.69
C LEU A 44 0.16 -9.92 -4.53
N VAL A 45 -0.45 -11.07 -4.24
CA VAL A 45 -1.38 -11.24 -3.12
C VAL A 45 -0.82 -12.25 -2.14
N PHE A 46 -0.75 -11.88 -0.87
CA PHE A 46 -0.28 -12.76 0.20
C PHE A 46 -1.39 -13.04 1.22
N LYS A 47 -1.50 -14.29 1.64
CA LYS A 47 -2.39 -14.74 2.72
C LYS A 47 -1.78 -14.43 4.09
N PRO A 48 -2.60 -14.33 5.15
CA PRO A 48 -2.13 -14.03 6.50
C PRO A 48 -0.94 -14.90 6.96
N TYR A 49 -0.97 -16.21 6.68
CA TYR A 49 0.08 -17.15 7.07
C TYR A 49 1.42 -16.95 6.32
N GLN A 50 1.39 -16.25 5.18
CA GLN A 50 2.60 -15.98 4.37
C GLN A 50 3.34 -14.74 4.88
N LEU A 51 2.65 -13.75 5.46
CA LEU A 51 3.23 -12.45 5.82
C LEU A 51 4.41 -12.56 6.79
N GLU A 52 4.37 -13.49 7.76
CA GLU A 52 5.43 -13.61 8.77
C GLU A 52 6.78 -14.03 8.19
N LYS A 53 6.76 -14.75 7.06
CA LYS A 53 7.98 -15.24 6.40
C LYS A 53 8.56 -14.23 5.42
N LEU A 54 7.79 -13.20 5.02
CA LEU A 54 8.22 -12.23 4.01
C LEU A 54 9.44 -11.40 4.45
N PRO A 55 9.53 -10.87 5.70
CA PRO A 55 10.66 -10.06 6.13
C PRO A 55 12.00 -10.78 6.19
N THR A 56 12.03 -12.11 6.23
CA THR A 56 13.28 -12.89 6.25
C THR A 56 13.54 -13.61 4.94
N SER A 57 12.59 -13.56 4.01
CA SER A 57 12.72 -14.19 2.70
C SER A 57 13.73 -13.45 1.84
N LYS A 58 14.68 -14.20 1.27
CA LYS A 58 15.59 -13.71 0.21
C LYS A 58 15.01 -13.88 -1.19
N LYS A 59 13.75 -14.36 -1.31
CA LYS A 59 13.10 -14.55 -2.61
C LYS A 59 12.89 -13.18 -3.26
N VAL A 60 13.37 -13.05 -4.49
CA VAL A 60 13.06 -11.93 -5.37
C VAL A 60 11.72 -12.21 -6.02
N TYR A 61 10.84 -11.22 -5.99
CA TYR A 61 9.56 -11.25 -6.69
C TYR A 61 9.56 -10.19 -7.79
N ASN A 62 8.69 -10.37 -8.78
CA ASN A 62 8.35 -9.32 -9.71
C ASN A 62 7.13 -8.57 -9.16
N TRP A 63 7.27 -7.29 -8.83
CA TRP A 63 6.23 -6.45 -8.23
C TRP A 63 5.53 -5.54 -9.25
N GLY A 64 5.69 -5.84 -10.55
CA GLY A 64 5.20 -5.00 -11.64
C GLY A 64 6.35 -4.32 -12.37
N GLU A 65 6.10 -3.12 -12.88
CA GLU A 65 7.06 -2.34 -13.66
C GLU A 65 7.15 -0.94 -13.08
N TYR A 66 8.35 -0.35 -13.10
CA TYR A 66 8.54 1.05 -12.70
C TYR A 66 7.83 1.96 -13.69
N ASP A 67 7.02 2.87 -13.17
CA ASP A 67 6.36 3.90 -13.99
C ASP A 67 7.42 4.77 -14.70
N GLY A 68 7.11 5.23 -15.90
CA GLY A 68 8.03 5.95 -16.79
C GLY A 68 9.02 5.07 -17.56
N SER A 69 9.75 4.16 -16.89
CA SER A 69 10.77 3.33 -17.55
C SER A 69 10.26 1.99 -18.13
N GLY A 70 9.20 1.42 -17.55
CA GLY A 70 8.70 0.08 -17.90
C GLY A 70 9.61 -1.07 -17.45
N HIS A 71 10.71 -0.81 -16.74
CA HIS A 71 11.58 -1.88 -16.24
C HIS A 71 10.91 -2.68 -15.12
N PRO A 72 11.12 -4.01 -15.05
CA PRO A 72 10.48 -4.83 -14.04
C PRO A 72 11.01 -4.53 -12.64
N ILE A 73 10.11 -4.42 -11.66
CA ILE A 73 10.43 -4.23 -10.24
C ILE A 73 10.78 -5.59 -9.63
N LYS A 74 12.03 -6.02 -9.82
CA LYS A 74 12.56 -7.28 -9.28
C LYS A 74 13.22 -7.07 -7.92
N LEU A 75 12.45 -7.17 -6.85
CA LEU A 75 12.89 -6.89 -5.48
C LEU A 75 12.57 -8.03 -4.50
N THR A 76 13.40 -8.20 -3.48
CA THR A 76 12.98 -8.93 -2.28
C THR A 76 11.87 -8.16 -1.56
N PHE A 77 11.08 -8.84 -0.72
CA PHE A 77 10.05 -8.15 0.05
C PHE A 77 10.63 -7.01 0.90
N ASN A 78 11.80 -7.19 1.52
CA ASN A 78 12.41 -6.14 2.34
C ASN A 78 12.82 -4.90 1.56
N GLN A 79 13.29 -5.06 0.32
CA GLN A 79 13.60 -3.93 -0.55
C GLN A 79 12.30 -3.22 -0.95
N TYR A 80 11.34 -3.97 -1.50
CA TYR A 80 10.02 -3.44 -1.83
C TYR A 80 9.35 -2.72 -0.65
N TYR A 81 9.51 -3.25 0.57
CA TYR A 81 8.96 -2.64 1.78
C TYR A 81 9.49 -1.24 2.05
N ARG A 82 10.80 -1.05 1.94
CA ARG A 82 11.40 0.28 2.15
C ARG A 82 11.05 1.24 1.03
N ASP A 83 10.99 0.71 -0.20
CA ASP A 83 10.92 1.55 -1.39
C ASP A 83 9.46 1.92 -1.72
N PHE A 84 8.48 1.06 -1.41
CA PHE A 84 7.06 1.21 -1.80
C PHE A 84 6.04 1.00 -0.68
N ILE A 85 6.42 0.64 0.55
CA ILE A 85 5.44 0.49 1.66
C ILE A 85 5.67 1.54 2.75
N TYR A 86 6.94 1.80 3.08
CA TYR A 86 7.30 2.73 4.14
C TYR A 86 8.56 3.54 3.78
N ASP A 87 8.48 4.25 2.67
CA ASP A 87 9.46 5.22 2.18
C ASP A 87 9.43 6.54 2.98
N ARG A 88 8.29 6.87 3.60
CA ARG A 88 8.08 8.03 4.47
C ARG A 88 7.42 7.65 5.80
N ASP A 89 7.51 8.54 6.79
CA ASP A 89 6.87 8.34 8.11
C ASP A 89 5.34 8.62 8.06
N TYR A 90 4.59 7.81 7.31
CA TYR A 90 3.14 7.97 7.15
C TYR A 90 2.36 7.96 8.46
N ASN A 91 2.91 7.38 9.53
CA ASN A 91 2.28 7.34 10.85
C ASN A 91 2.24 8.71 11.55
N SER A 92 3.10 9.68 11.18
CA SER A 92 3.06 11.03 11.77
C SER A 92 2.14 12.00 11.03
N MET A 93 1.46 11.53 9.97
CA MET A 93 0.66 12.38 9.10
C MET A 93 -0.64 12.84 9.76
N LYS A 94 -0.86 14.15 9.75
CA LYS A 94 -2.10 14.79 10.22
C LYS A 94 -3.21 14.79 9.17
N LYS A 95 -2.84 14.74 7.88
CA LYS A 95 -3.79 14.67 6.76
C LYS A 95 -3.99 13.21 6.35
N ILE A 96 -5.18 12.70 6.62
CA ILE A 96 -5.60 11.34 6.25
C ILE A 96 -6.85 11.47 5.39
N GLY A 97 -6.77 10.99 4.15
CA GLY A 97 -7.90 10.95 3.22
C GLY A 97 -8.75 9.72 3.48
N TYR A 98 -10.06 9.89 3.58
CA TYR A 98 -11.00 8.78 3.64
C TYR A 98 -11.87 8.81 2.39
N ASN A 99 -11.79 7.77 1.58
CA ASN A 99 -12.59 7.57 0.38
C ASN A 99 -12.50 8.66 -0.70
N GLN A 100 -11.67 9.67 -0.52
CA GLN A 100 -11.39 10.75 -1.44
C GLN A 100 -9.88 10.78 -1.68
N PRO A 101 -9.41 10.67 -2.94
CA PRO A 101 -7.98 10.76 -3.22
C PRO A 101 -7.48 12.17 -2.91
N ILE A 102 -6.37 12.27 -2.17
CA ILE A 102 -5.71 13.54 -1.86
C ILE A 102 -4.60 13.81 -2.89
N GLY A 103 -3.75 12.82 -3.14
CA GLY A 103 -2.71 12.86 -4.17
C GLY A 103 -3.29 12.71 -5.57
N LYS A 104 -2.79 13.51 -6.51
CA LYS A 104 -3.02 13.35 -7.95
C LYS A 104 -1.68 13.01 -8.60
N GLY A 105 -1.46 11.74 -8.90
CA GLY A 105 -0.36 11.28 -9.75
C GLY A 105 -0.77 11.08 -11.20
N ASN A 106 0.18 10.63 -12.01
CA ASN A 106 0.01 10.40 -13.45
C ASN A 106 -0.70 9.06 -13.75
N THR A 107 -0.68 8.12 -12.81
CA THR A 107 -1.30 6.81 -12.95
C THR A 107 -2.81 6.87 -12.78
N ILE A 108 -3.57 6.16 -13.65
CA ILE A 108 -5.03 6.04 -13.54
C ILE A 108 -5.40 5.38 -12.22
N ASN A 109 -6.16 6.08 -11.39
CA ASN A 109 -6.69 5.51 -10.14
C ASN A 109 -7.90 4.59 -10.41
N ASN A 110 -7.63 3.29 -10.53
CA ASN A 110 -8.66 2.26 -10.76
C ASN A 110 -9.14 1.57 -9.46
N ILE A 111 -8.70 2.02 -8.27
CA ILE A 111 -8.97 1.36 -6.98
C ILE A 111 -10.47 1.16 -6.77
N ARG A 112 -11.30 2.15 -7.13
CA ARG A 112 -12.77 2.05 -7.04
C ARG A 112 -13.39 1.04 -7.99
N LYS A 113 -12.78 0.81 -9.15
CA LYS A 113 -13.21 -0.22 -10.09
C LYS A 113 -12.85 -1.62 -9.58
N VAL A 114 -11.68 -1.77 -8.97
CA VAL A 114 -11.21 -3.06 -8.43
C VAL A 114 -11.89 -3.41 -7.11
N TYR A 115 -12.13 -2.42 -6.26
CA TYR A 115 -12.67 -2.55 -4.91
C TYR A 115 -13.89 -1.64 -4.70
N PRO A 116 -15.03 -1.90 -5.38
CA PRO A 116 -16.18 -0.99 -5.40
C PRO A 116 -16.80 -0.74 -4.02
N ASN A 117 -16.79 -1.74 -3.14
CA ASN A 117 -17.40 -1.66 -1.81
C ASN A 117 -16.38 -1.44 -0.69
N SER A 118 -15.18 -0.96 -1.02
CA SER A 118 -14.10 -0.78 -0.05
C SER A 118 -14.11 0.59 0.63
N ILE A 119 -13.46 0.64 1.78
CA ILE A 119 -12.97 1.88 2.36
C ILE A 119 -11.50 2.03 1.98
N VAL A 120 -11.15 3.17 1.39
CA VAL A 120 -9.77 3.54 1.07
C VAL A 120 -9.32 4.60 2.05
N VAL A 121 -8.23 4.35 2.76
CA VAL A 121 -7.58 5.32 3.64
C VAL A 121 -6.25 5.71 3.03
N GLU A 122 -6.05 6.98 2.73
CA GLU A 122 -4.83 7.51 2.13
C GLU A 122 -4.04 8.33 3.15
N TYR A 123 -2.78 7.96 3.34
CA TYR A 123 -1.78 8.72 4.07
C TYR A 123 -0.93 9.48 3.06
N TYR A 124 -1.27 10.75 2.82
CA TYR A 124 -0.66 11.58 1.77
C TYR A 124 0.45 12.45 2.34
N PHE A 125 1.70 12.20 1.94
CA PHE A 125 2.86 13.04 2.19
C PHE A 125 3.02 14.05 1.05
N GLY A 126 2.69 15.31 1.33
CA GLY A 126 2.82 16.38 0.36
C GLY A 126 4.28 16.70 0.03
N GLY A 127 4.57 16.92 -1.24
CA GLY A 127 5.89 17.30 -1.69
C GLY A 127 6.36 18.62 -1.10
N THR A 128 7.67 18.78 -1.02
CA THR A 128 8.37 19.91 -0.43
C THR A 128 8.69 20.96 -1.48
N ARG A 129 8.81 22.22 -1.04
CA ARG A 129 9.19 23.34 -1.93
C ARG A 129 10.56 23.12 -2.58
N LYS A 130 11.49 22.44 -1.89
CA LYS A 130 12.84 22.14 -2.39
C LYS A 130 12.80 21.38 -3.72
N TYR A 131 11.84 20.48 -3.88
CA TYR A 131 11.69 19.67 -5.08
C TYR A 131 10.48 20.11 -5.92
N ALA A 132 10.03 21.37 -5.79
CA ALA A 132 8.85 21.89 -6.46
C ALA A 132 7.58 21.02 -6.26
N GLY A 133 7.50 20.32 -5.13
CA GLY A 133 6.40 19.40 -4.83
C GLY A 133 6.52 18.02 -5.48
N MET A 134 7.57 17.73 -6.26
CA MET A 134 7.78 16.48 -7.02
C MET A 134 8.35 15.33 -6.17
N ASP A 135 8.36 15.46 -4.85
CA ASP A 135 8.76 14.42 -3.90
C ASP A 135 7.59 13.98 -3.00
N TRP A 136 6.35 14.16 -3.48
CA TRP A 136 5.15 13.68 -2.81
C TRP A 136 5.05 12.15 -2.92
N SER A 137 4.47 11.52 -1.90
CA SER A 137 4.13 10.09 -1.91
C SER A 137 2.90 9.78 -1.06
N SER A 138 2.27 8.64 -1.30
CA SER A 138 1.03 8.23 -0.63
C SER A 138 1.02 6.75 -0.32
N LEU A 139 0.62 6.41 0.90
CA LEU A 139 0.29 5.05 1.28
C LEU A 139 -1.23 4.89 1.38
N LYS A 140 -1.82 4.05 0.54
CA LYS A 140 -3.26 3.77 0.49
C LYS A 140 -3.55 2.39 1.07
N LEU A 141 -4.34 2.36 2.15
CA LEU A 141 -4.81 1.14 2.79
C LEU A 141 -6.26 0.88 2.38
N ILE A 142 -6.50 -0.28 1.77
CA ILE A 142 -7.82 -0.64 1.22
C ILE A 142 -8.45 -1.71 2.10
N TYR A 143 -9.67 -1.44 2.56
CA TYR A 143 -10.42 -2.31 3.46
C TYR A 143 -11.71 -2.80 2.83
N GLU A 144 -11.98 -4.10 2.93
CA GLU A 144 -13.27 -4.70 2.60
C GLU A 144 -13.90 -5.37 3.82
N LYS A 145 -15.23 -5.44 3.83
CA LYS A 145 -15.99 -6.01 4.95
C LYS A 145 -16.22 -7.52 4.73
N LYS A 146 -16.04 -8.30 5.79
CA LYS A 146 -16.51 -9.70 5.91
C LYS A 146 -17.27 -9.84 7.23
N GLY A 147 -18.57 -10.12 7.16
CA GLY A 147 -19.46 -10.07 8.33
C GLY A 147 -19.55 -8.66 8.91
N SER A 148 -19.32 -8.51 10.22
CA SER A 148 -19.27 -7.21 10.91
C SER A 148 -17.89 -6.54 10.88
N GLN A 149 -16.85 -7.23 10.38
CA GLN A 149 -15.46 -6.81 10.52
C GLN A 149 -14.89 -6.31 9.18
N TRP A 150 -14.10 -5.24 9.25
CA TRP A 150 -13.31 -4.73 8.12
C TRP A 150 -11.93 -5.37 8.10
N TYR A 151 -11.43 -5.72 6.92
CA TYR A 151 -10.14 -6.37 6.72
C TYR A 151 -9.32 -5.64 5.65
N LEU A 152 -8.01 -5.56 5.87
CA LEU A 152 -7.06 -5.02 4.90
C LEU A 152 -6.93 -6.01 3.74
N VAL A 153 -7.17 -5.51 2.53
CA VAL A 153 -7.11 -6.28 1.28
C VAL A 153 -6.15 -5.68 0.26
N GLY A 154 -5.69 -4.45 0.47
CA GLY A 154 -4.72 -3.78 -0.40
C GLY A 154 -3.82 -2.83 0.38
N ILE A 155 -2.54 -2.84 0.04
CA ILE A 155 -1.52 -1.85 0.41
C ILE A 155 -0.97 -1.32 -0.91
N VAL A 156 -1.30 -0.07 -1.22
CA VAL A 156 -1.04 0.53 -2.53
C VAL A 156 -0.21 1.79 -2.32
N HIS A 157 0.89 1.90 -3.05
CA HIS A 157 1.73 3.10 -3.08
C HIS A 157 1.32 4.04 -4.20
N ASP A 158 1.77 5.28 -4.09
CA ASP A 158 1.70 6.27 -5.15
C ASP A 158 2.78 7.30 -4.89
N GLU A 159 3.40 7.80 -5.93
CA GLU A 159 4.41 8.85 -5.82
C GLU A 159 4.49 9.63 -7.10
N TRP A 160 5.18 10.77 -7.04
CA TRP A 160 5.52 11.48 -8.24
C TRP A 160 6.50 10.65 -9.09
N THR A 161 6.17 10.51 -10.37
CA THR A 161 6.94 9.79 -11.39
C THR A 161 7.13 10.70 -12.61
N ILE A 162 8.19 10.44 -13.39
CA ILE A 162 8.62 11.25 -14.55
C ILE A 162 8.07 10.67 -15.84
#